data_AF-A0A7R9VE27-F1
#
_entry.id   AF-A0A7R9VE27-F1
#
_cell.length_a   1.000
_cell.length_b   1.000
_cell.length_c   1.000
_cell.angle_alpha   90.00
_cell.angle_beta   90.00
_cell.angle_gamma   90.00
#
_symmetry.space_group_name_H-M   'P 1'
#
loop_
_entity.id
_entity.type
_entity.pdbx_description
1 polymer ?
#
loop_
_entity_poly.entity_id
_entity_poly.type
_entity_poly.pdbx_seq_one_letter_code
_entity_poly.pdbx_strand_id
1 'polypeptide(L)'
;AGKAGGRRGRGRIAAPAPSGPDSALSVDALPRDQGFTRPKVLLLLPQRNLAFKAVRRLVELGMRETRADSVTSKEKFVEQFGPPEAEEPEDDADERARARRAAKPGEWRALFSGNCDDHFRLGIKITRGAVRLFADLFQADVIVASPLALATRLAEDAAAHGGRPSADVDFLSSIELLVIDRADMLSMQNWQHVETVVAALNRVPRDQHGVDIMRVREWYLSGHSSH
;
A
#
# COMPACT_ATOMS: atom_id res chain seq x y z
N ALA A 1 21.99 90.25 -18.44
CA ALA A 1 21.11 90.04 -17.27
C ALA A 1 20.26 88.81 -17.57
N GLY A 2 20.16 87.73 -16.81
CA GLY A 2 20.70 87.29 -15.51
C GLY A 2 20.22 85.84 -15.29
N LYS A 3 20.96 85.10 -14.46
CA LYS A 3 20.67 83.87 -13.63
C LYS A 3 19.31 83.14 -13.83
N ALA A 4 19.12 81.82 -13.70
CA ALA A 4 19.70 80.74 -12.89
C ALA A 4 19.20 79.39 -13.51
N GLY A 5 19.87 78.23 -13.44
CA GLY A 5 20.05 77.39 -12.25
C GLY A 5 18.82 76.51 -11.98
N GLY A 6 18.91 75.18 -12.20
CA GLY A 6 17.78 74.30 -11.85
C GLY A 6 17.88 72.81 -12.20
N ARG A 7 18.62 72.05 -11.38
CA ARG A 7 18.39 70.65 -10.95
C ARG A 7 18.17 69.52 -11.99
N ARG A 8 19.18 68.65 -12.04
CA ARG A 8 19.11 67.24 -12.48
C ARG A 8 18.03 66.47 -11.72
N GLY A 9 16.94 66.14 -12.40
CA GLY A 9 15.96 65.14 -11.94
C GLY A 9 16.47 63.74 -12.27
N ARG A 10 16.67 62.90 -11.25
CA ARG A 10 16.97 61.47 -11.37
C ARG A 10 15.80 60.81 -12.13
N GLY A 11 16.08 60.26 -13.31
CA GLY A 11 15.16 59.34 -13.98
C GLY A 11 14.95 58.12 -13.08
N ARG A 12 13.78 58.03 -12.45
CA ARG A 12 13.27 56.77 -11.93
C ARG A 12 12.99 55.89 -13.14
N ILE A 13 13.81 54.86 -13.34
CA ILE A 13 13.44 53.74 -14.20
C ILE A 13 12.23 53.11 -13.51
N ALA A 14 11.04 53.32 -14.09
CA ALA A 14 9.84 52.62 -13.66
C ALA A 14 10.10 51.13 -13.90
N ALA A 15 9.98 50.32 -12.86
CA ALA A 15 9.97 48.88 -13.00
C ALA A 15 8.82 48.50 -13.96
N PRO A 16 9.04 47.58 -14.90
CA PRO A 16 7.96 47.12 -15.77
C PRO A 16 6.86 46.52 -14.91
N ALA A 17 5.60 46.91 -15.17
CA ALA A 17 4.43 46.27 -14.60
C ALA A 17 4.47 44.76 -14.94
N PRO A 18 4.07 43.86 -14.04
CA PRO A 18 4.04 42.44 -14.34
C PRO A 18 2.99 42.19 -15.44
N SER A 19 3.47 41.98 -16.65
CA SER A 19 2.69 41.55 -17.80
C SER A 19 2.65 40.02 -17.84
N GLY A 20 1.46 39.44 -17.67
CA GLY A 20 1.16 38.05 -18.03
C GLY A 20 0.68 37.17 -16.86
N PRO A 21 -0.27 36.24 -17.10
CA PRO A 21 -0.81 35.34 -16.09
C PRO A 21 0.10 34.13 -15.87
N ASP A 22 1.41 34.33 -15.80
CA ASP A 22 2.33 33.34 -15.25
C ASP A 22 2.65 33.78 -13.82
N SER A 23 1.60 33.90 -13.01
CA SER A 23 1.77 33.85 -11.57
C SER A 23 2.40 32.49 -11.29
N ALA A 24 3.65 32.48 -10.85
CA ALA A 24 4.16 31.40 -10.02
C ALA A 24 3.00 31.02 -9.09
N LEU A 25 2.43 29.84 -9.28
CA LEU A 25 1.39 29.32 -8.40
C LEU A 25 1.95 29.54 -7.00
N SER A 26 1.29 30.39 -6.21
CA SER A 26 1.71 30.59 -4.83
C SER A 26 1.90 29.22 -4.21
N VAL A 27 2.91 29.00 -3.38
CA VAL A 27 3.18 27.67 -2.81
C VAL A 27 1.92 27.12 -2.08
N ASP A 28 1.04 28.02 -1.63
CA ASP A 28 -0.29 27.77 -1.07
C ASP A 28 -1.39 27.35 -2.09
N ALA A 29 -1.13 27.39 -3.40
CA ALA A 29 -2.06 27.04 -4.47
C ALA A 29 -1.88 25.62 -5.01
N LEU A 30 -0.79 24.93 -4.66
CA LEU A 30 -0.59 23.52 -5.01
C LEU A 30 -1.53 22.66 -4.14
N PRO A 31 -2.41 21.85 -4.75
CA PRO A 31 -3.26 20.96 -3.97
C PRO A 31 -2.38 19.92 -3.25
N ARG A 32 -2.54 19.86 -1.92
CA ARG A 32 -1.92 18.86 -1.07
C ARG A 32 -2.77 17.59 -1.08
N ASP A 33 -2.58 16.76 -2.08
CA ASP A 33 -3.41 15.58 -2.36
C ASP A 33 -2.69 14.25 -2.10
N GLN A 34 -1.39 14.27 -1.81
CA GLN A 34 -0.54 13.08 -1.70
C GLN A 34 -0.19 12.70 -0.25
N GLY A 35 0.24 11.45 -0.07
CA GLY A 35 0.96 11.02 1.14
C GLY A 35 2.44 10.81 0.80
N PHE A 36 3.23 10.48 1.82
CA PHE A 36 4.64 10.09 1.71
C PHE A 36 4.92 8.92 0.77
N THR A 37 4.00 7.96 0.68
CA THR A 37 4.11 6.82 -0.22
C THR A 37 2.79 6.53 -0.92
N ARG A 38 2.88 5.74 -1.99
CA ARG A 38 1.75 5.40 -2.84
C ARG A 38 0.71 4.47 -2.18
N PRO A 39 1.10 3.43 -1.41
CA PRO A 39 0.13 2.54 -0.79
C PRO A 39 -0.80 3.29 0.13
N LYS A 40 -2.11 3.16 -0.10
CA LYS A 40 -3.16 3.80 0.72
C LYS A 40 -3.98 2.79 1.51
N VAL A 41 -4.07 1.56 1.02
CA VAL A 41 -4.88 0.52 1.64
C VAL A 41 -3.99 -0.65 2.04
N LEU A 42 -4.14 -1.11 3.27
CA LEU A 42 -3.54 -2.34 3.76
C LEU A 42 -4.64 -3.32 4.16
N LEU A 43 -4.71 -4.47 3.49
CA LEU A 43 -5.55 -5.60 3.84
C LEU A 43 -4.69 -6.65 4.57
N LEU A 44 -4.89 -6.78 5.88
CA LEU A 44 -4.31 -7.83 6.70
C LEU A 44 -5.26 -9.03 6.74
N LEU A 45 -4.81 -10.15 6.21
CA LEU A 45 -5.55 -11.42 6.21
C LEU A 45 -4.69 -12.53 6.83
N PRO A 46 -5.29 -13.52 7.51
CA PRO A 46 -4.52 -14.53 8.22
C PRO A 46 -3.89 -15.58 7.30
N GLN A 47 -4.48 -15.87 6.13
CA GLN A 47 -4.08 -16.99 5.27
C GLN A 47 -4.31 -16.70 3.77
N ARG A 48 -3.55 -17.39 2.90
CA ARG A 48 -3.59 -17.22 1.44
C ARG A 48 -4.95 -17.51 0.82
N ASN A 49 -5.69 -18.48 1.30
CA ASN A 49 -7.03 -18.82 0.80
C ASN A 49 -8.04 -17.67 0.99
N LEU A 50 -7.93 -16.91 2.09
CA LEU A 50 -8.75 -15.74 2.36
C LEU A 50 -8.28 -14.57 1.52
N ALA A 51 -6.96 -14.37 1.39
CA ALA A 51 -6.40 -13.40 0.46
C ALA A 51 -6.84 -13.70 -0.99
N PHE A 52 -6.88 -14.97 -1.39
CA PHE A 52 -7.35 -15.41 -2.70
C PHE A 52 -8.79 -14.97 -2.96
N LYS A 53 -9.70 -15.24 -2.01
CA LYS A 53 -11.10 -14.84 -2.09
C LYS A 53 -11.24 -13.31 -2.13
N ALA A 54 -10.53 -12.59 -1.26
CA ALA A 54 -10.58 -11.14 -1.17
C ALA A 54 -10.08 -10.46 -2.45
N VAL A 55 -8.92 -10.87 -2.97
CA VAL A 55 -8.32 -10.29 -4.18
C VAL A 55 -9.14 -10.65 -5.42
N ARG A 56 -9.65 -11.87 -5.55
CA ARG A 56 -10.58 -12.21 -6.64
C ARG A 56 -11.79 -11.30 -6.63
N ARG A 57 -12.38 -11.06 -5.45
CA ARG A 57 -13.53 -10.17 -5.33
C ARG A 57 -13.18 -8.72 -5.67
N LEU A 58 -12.02 -8.25 -5.23
CA LEU A 58 -11.53 -6.90 -5.55
C LEU A 58 -11.30 -6.73 -7.06
N VAL A 59 -10.72 -7.74 -7.72
CA VAL A 59 -10.54 -7.77 -9.17
C VAL A 59 -11.89 -7.77 -9.89
N GLU A 60 -12.85 -8.60 -9.46
CA GLU A 60 -14.21 -8.63 -10.04
C GLU A 60 -14.93 -7.28 -9.93
N LEU A 61 -14.77 -6.59 -8.80
CA LEU A 61 -15.35 -5.26 -8.59
C LEU A 61 -14.67 -4.20 -9.46
N GLY A 62 -13.33 -4.21 -9.54
CA GLY A 62 -12.57 -3.29 -10.39
C GLY A 62 -12.73 -3.55 -11.90
N MET A 63 -13.12 -4.77 -12.29
CA MET A 63 -13.31 -5.15 -13.69
C MET A 63 -14.69 -4.80 -14.26
N ARG A 64 -15.67 -4.37 -13.45
CA ARG A 64 -16.97 -3.93 -13.99
C ARG A 64 -16.86 -2.78 -15.00
N GLU A 65 -15.75 -2.03 -14.97
CA GLU A 65 -15.46 -0.91 -15.88
C GLU A 65 -14.43 -1.26 -16.97
N THR A 66 -13.88 -2.48 -16.98
CA THR A 66 -12.66 -2.80 -17.73
C THR A 66 -12.76 -4.12 -18.51
N ARG A 67 -12.17 -4.21 -19.72
CA ARG A 67 -12.12 -5.46 -20.51
C ARG A 67 -11.44 -6.60 -19.74
N ALA A 68 -11.82 -7.85 -20.04
CA ALA A 68 -11.34 -9.05 -19.35
C ALA A 68 -9.80 -9.27 -19.40
N ASP A 69 -9.10 -8.75 -20.41
CA ASP A 69 -7.64 -8.86 -20.59
C ASP A 69 -6.82 -7.80 -19.82
N SER A 70 -7.42 -7.18 -18.81
CA SER A 70 -6.81 -6.05 -18.10
C SER A 70 -6.09 -6.42 -16.81
N VAL A 71 -6.10 -7.69 -16.39
CA VAL A 71 -5.37 -8.15 -15.20
C VAL A 71 -4.04 -8.77 -15.59
N THR A 72 -2.95 -8.17 -15.14
CA THR A 72 -1.60 -8.72 -15.31
C THR A 72 -1.24 -9.65 -14.15
N SER A 73 -0.54 -10.76 -14.45
CA SER A 73 -0.03 -11.74 -13.48
C SER A 73 -1.12 -12.54 -12.75
N LYS A 74 -2.24 -12.79 -13.43
CA LYS A 74 -3.36 -13.58 -12.88
C LYS A 74 -2.99 -15.05 -12.71
N GLU A 75 -2.26 -15.63 -13.65
CA GLU A 75 -1.86 -17.04 -13.64
C GLU A 75 -0.96 -17.30 -12.43
N LYS A 76 0.10 -16.49 -12.27
CA LYS A 76 0.98 -16.51 -11.09
C LYS A 76 0.21 -16.35 -9.78
N PHE A 77 -0.85 -15.54 -9.77
CA PHE A 77 -1.67 -15.35 -8.58
C PHE A 77 -2.46 -16.61 -8.23
N VAL A 78 -3.08 -17.25 -9.23
CA VAL A 78 -3.80 -18.52 -9.04
C VAL A 78 -2.85 -19.62 -8.59
N GLU A 79 -1.65 -19.69 -9.15
CA GLU A 79 -0.62 -20.65 -8.74
C GLU A 79 -0.19 -20.45 -7.27
N GLN A 80 0.07 -19.20 -6.84
CA GLN A 80 0.59 -18.93 -5.49
C GLN A 80 -0.47 -18.85 -4.39
N PHE A 81 -1.72 -18.53 -4.72
CA PHE A 81 -2.79 -18.28 -3.74
C PHE A 81 -4.02 -19.17 -3.93
N GLY A 82 -4.16 -19.79 -5.11
CA GLY A 82 -5.24 -20.70 -5.39
C GLY A 82 -5.20 -21.92 -4.48
N PRO A 83 -6.31 -22.69 -4.42
CA PRO A 83 -6.27 -23.99 -3.79
C PRO A 83 -5.17 -24.83 -4.47
N PRO A 84 -4.42 -25.66 -3.71
CA PRO A 84 -3.56 -26.66 -4.33
C PRO A 84 -4.40 -27.45 -5.35
N GLU A 85 -3.82 -27.75 -6.50
CA GLU A 85 -4.50 -28.56 -7.50
C GLU A 85 -5.06 -29.81 -6.82
N ALA A 86 -6.27 -30.20 -7.19
CA ALA A 86 -6.88 -31.40 -6.64
C ALA A 86 -6.11 -32.61 -7.21
N GLU A 87 -4.94 -32.89 -6.65
CA GLU A 87 -4.16 -34.08 -6.95
C GLU A 87 -5.06 -35.28 -6.64
N GLU A 88 -5.13 -36.26 -7.54
CA GLU A 88 -5.77 -37.52 -7.17
C GLU A 88 -5.03 -38.08 -5.95
N PRO A 89 -5.74 -38.58 -4.93
CA PRO A 89 -5.07 -39.08 -3.73
C PRO A 89 -4.03 -40.12 -4.17
N GLU A 90 -2.76 -39.84 -3.89
CA GLU A 90 -1.66 -40.71 -4.34
C GLU A 90 -1.63 -41.99 -3.51
N ASP A 91 -2.23 -41.96 -2.31
CA ASP A 91 -2.33 -43.09 -1.40
C ASP A 91 -3.58 -43.08 -0.49
N ASP A 92 -3.76 -44.17 0.26
CA ASP A 92 -4.83 -44.34 1.25
C ASP A 92 -4.80 -43.30 2.39
N ALA A 93 -3.65 -42.68 2.66
CA ALA A 93 -3.50 -41.68 3.71
C ALA A 93 -4.13 -40.35 3.27
N ASP A 94 -3.97 -39.97 2.01
CA ASP A 94 -4.61 -38.80 1.40
C ASP A 94 -6.13 -38.92 1.35
N GLU A 95 -6.66 -40.10 1.02
CA GLU A 95 -8.10 -40.35 1.04
C GLU A 95 -8.68 -40.23 2.45
N ARG A 96 -8.00 -40.82 3.45
CA ARG A 96 -8.39 -40.70 4.87
C ARG A 96 -8.28 -39.25 5.36
N ALA A 97 -7.27 -38.50 4.93
CA ALA A 97 -7.13 -37.09 5.27
C ALA A 97 -8.26 -36.24 4.67
N ARG A 98 -8.64 -36.51 3.40
CA ARG A 98 -9.81 -35.88 2.76
C ARG A 98 -11.11 -36.21 3.47
N ALA A 99 -11.35 -37.47 3.83
CA ALA A 99 -12.52 -37.87 4.59
C ALA A 99 -12.60 -37.18 5.96
N ARG A 100 -11.46 -37.09 6.68
CA ARG A 100 -11.36 -36.34 7.94
C ARG A 100 -11.65 -34.86 7.77
N ARG A 101 -11.16 -34.23 6.69
CA ARG A 101 -11.48 -32.82 6.37
C ARG A 101 -12.96 -32.64 6.02
N ALA A 102 -13.56 -33.58 5.29
CA ALA A 102 -14.98 -33.55 4.93
C ALA A 102 -15.90 -33.68 6.15
N ALA A 103 -15.49 -34.48 7.15
CA ALA A 103 -16.21 -34.65 8.41
C ALA A 103 -16.14 -33.43 9.34
N LYS A 104 -15.29 -32.43 9.03
CA LYS A 104 -15.20 -31.20 9.84
C LYS A 104 -16.44 -30.32 9.64
N PRO A 105 -16.81 -29.52 10.66
CA PRO A 105 -17.89 -28.55 10.56
C PRO A 105 -17.76 -27.64 9.33
N GLY A 106 -18.90 -27.19 8.80
CA GLY A 106 -18.93 -26.34 7.59
C GLY A 106 -18.09 -25.07 7.72
N GLU A 107 -18.14 -24.42 8.89
CA GLU A 107 -17.33 -23.25 9.19
C GLU A 107 -15.84 -23.57 9.13
N TRP A 108 -15.39 -24.64 9.81
CA TRP A 108 -14.00 -25.09 9.74
C TRP A 108 -13.56 -25.30 8.29
N ARG A 109 -14.40 -25.94 7.46
CA ARG A 109 -14.08 -26.15 6.04
C ARG A 109 -13.98 -24.82 5.29
N ALA A 110 -14.85 -23.85 5.58
CA ALA A 110 -14.80 -22.54 4.94
C ALA A 110 -13.52 -21.74 5.27
N LEU A 111 -12.97 -21.91 6.48
CA LEU A 111 -11.75 -21.26 6.95
C LEU A 111 -10.47 -21.97 6.50
N PHE A 112 -10.47 -23.30 6.53
CA PHE A 112 -9.26 -24.12 6.36
C PHE A 112 -9.25 -24.92 5.05
N SER A 113 -10.12 -24.58 4.09
CA SER A 113 -10.04 -25.11 2.72
C SER A 113 -9.05 -24.32 1.87
N GLY A 114 -8.33 -25.02 0.99
CA GLY A 114 -7.40 -24.40 0.04
C GLY A 114 -6.03 -24.13 0.67
N ASN A 115 -5.34 -23.10 0.16
CA ASN A 115 -4.01 -22.74 0.62
C ASN A 115 -4.06 -21.98 1.97
N CYS A 116 -3.67 -22.65 3.06
CA CYS A 116 -3.69 -22.08 4.41
C CYS A 116 -2.34 -21.47 4.84
N ASP A 117 -1.38 -21.32 3.92
CA ASP A 117 -0.10 -20.66 4.20
C ASP A 117 -0.33 -19.21 4.66
N ASP A 118 0.42 -18.78 5.66
CA ASP A 118 0.29 -17.50 6.34
C ASP A 118 1.53 -16.60 6.15
N HIS A 119 2.39 -16.91 5.19
CA HIS A 119 3.54 -16.09 4.85
C HIS A 119 3.42 -15.51 3.44
N PHE A 120 2.73 -14.37 3.30
CA PHE A 120 2.52 -13.74 1.99
C PHE A 120 2.45 -12.23 2.04
N ARG A 121 2.87 -11.60 0.94
CA ARG A 121 2.72 -10.17 0.65
C ARG A 121 2.42 -10.01 -0.84
N LEU A 122 1.46 -9.17 -1.18
CA LEU A 122 1.03 -8.91 -2.54
C LEU A 122 0.74 -7.42 -2.69
N GLY A 123 1.49 -6.75 -3.57
CA GLY A 123 1.17 -5.41 -4.03
C GLY A 123 0.18 -5.48 -5.21
N ILE A 124 -0.89 -4.69 -5.13
CA ILE A 124 -1.85 -4.51 -6.21
C ILE A 124 -1.77 -3.06 -6.68
N LYS A 125 -1.46 -2.89 -7.96
CA LYS A 125 -1.48 -1.59 -8.63
C LYS A 125 -2.72 -1.48 -9.50
N ILE A 126 -3.52 -0.45 -9.26
CA ILE A 126 -4.71 -0.12 -10.03
C ILE A 126 -4.35 1.01 -10.97
N THR A 127 -4.61 0.82 -12.25
CA THR A 127 -4.44 1.84 -13.29
C THR A 127 -5.77 2.02 -14.03
N ARG A 128 -5.83 3.04 -14.89
CA ARG A 128 -7.02 3.30 -15.70
C ARG A 128 -7.28 2.13 -16.64
N GLY A 129 -8.21 1.26 -16.25
CA GLY A 129 -8.59 0.10 -17.02
C GLY A 129 -7.56 -1.04 -17.01
N ALA A 130 -6.76 -1.18 -15.94
CA ALA A 130 -5.98 -2.38 -15.69
C ALA A 130 -5.61 -2.57 -14.22
N VAL A 131 -5.50 -3.83 -13.80
CA VAL A 131 -5.08 -4.24 -12.47
C VAL A 131 -3.81 -5.07 -12.61
N ARG A 132 -2.72 -4.61 -11.99
CA ARG A 132 -1.45 -5.35 -11.96
C ARG A 132 -1.28 -5.97 -10.59
N LEU A 133 -1.32 -7.30 -10.54
CA LEU A 133 -0.95 -8.07 -9.36
C LEU A 133 0.57 -8.17 -9.26
N PHE A 134 1.10 -8.38 -8.05
CA PHE A 134 2.54 -8.43 -7.76
C PHE A 134 3.30 -7.17 -8.18
N ALA A 135 2.68 -6.01 -8.00
CA ALA A 135 3.42 -4.76 -8.03
C ALA A 135 4.39 -4.68 -6.84
N ASP A 136 5.50 -3.96 -7.04
CA ASP A 136 6.38 -3.57 -5.94
C ASP A 136 5.58 -2.81 -4.86
N LEU A 137 5.94 -2.99 -3.58
CA LEU A 137 5.16 -2.42 -2.48
C LEU A 137 5.15 -0.89 -2.51
N PHE A 138 6.22 -0.21 -2.93
CA PHE A 138 6.21 1.25 -3.09
C PHE A 138 5.38 1.73 -4.27
N GLN A 139 5.10 0.84 -5.22
CA GLN A 139 4.31 1.12 -6.43
C GLN A 139 2.88 0.58 -6.35
N ALA A 140 2.51 -0.08 -5.26
CA ALA A 140 1.17 -0.61 -5.04
C ALA A 140 0.22 0.51 -4.56
N ASP A 141 -1.05 0.39 -4.90
CA ASP A 141 -2.13 1.22 -4.34
C ASP A 141 -2.77 0.49 -3.15
N VAL A 142 -2.87 -0.85 -3.24
CA VAL A 142 -3.36 -1.75 -2.19
C VAL A 142 -2.30 -2.79 -1.87
N ILE A 143 -1.97 -2.94 -0.59
CA ILE A 143 -1.12 -4.02 -0.08
C ILE A 143 -2.02 -5.07 0.55
N VAL A 144 -1.85 -6.33 0.15
CA VAL A 144 -2.52 -7.50 0.73
C VAL A 144 -1.46 -8.39 1.34
N ALA A 145 -1.48 -8.59 2.66
CA ALA A 145 -0.40 -9.31 3.33
C ALA A 145 -0.90 -10.02 4.59
N SER A 146 -0.13 -11.02 5.01
CA SER A 146 -0.27 -11.55 6.36
C SER A 146 0.50 -10.70 7.37
N PRO A 147 0.03 -10.61 8.63
CA PRO A 147 0.78 -9.94 9.68
C PRO A 147 2.16 -10.56 9.90
N LEU A 148 2.28 -11.88 9.84
CA LEU A 148 3.56 -12.58 9.94
C LEU A 148 4.55 -12.08 8.89
N ALA A 149 4.17 -12.06 7.61
CA ALA A 149 5.11 -11.68 6.56
C ALA A 149 5.52 -10.20 6.68
N LEU A 150 4.63 -9.28 7.05
CA LEU A 150 5.04 -7.89 7.28
C LEU A 150 5.92 -7.74 8.52
N ALA A 151 5.59 -8.40 9.62
CA ALA A 151 6.42 -8.39 10.83
C ALA A 151 7.83 -8.95 10.55
N THR A 152 7.95 -10.04 9.78
CA THR A 152 9.25 -10.57 9.35
C THR A 152 10.02 -9.54 8.53
N ARG A 153 9.38 -8.85 7.57
CA ARG A 153 10.06 -7.82 6.76
C ARG A 153 10.55 -6.65 7.62
N LEU A 154 9.75 -6.21 8.59
CA LEU A 154 10.11 -5.14 9.52
C LEU A 154 11.28 -5.58 10.43
N ALA A 155 11.28 -6.82 10.89
CA ALA A 155 12.35 -7.37 11.71
C ALA A 155 13.66 -7.53 10.93
N GLU A 156 13.60 -8.05 9.70
CA GLU A 156 14.75 -8.16 8.78
C GLU A 156 15.36 -6.79 8.50
N ASP A 157 14.52 -5.79 8.23
CA ASP A 157 14.96 -4.42 8.03
C ASP A 157 15.66 -3.85 9.27
N ALA A 158 15.05 -3.98 10.44
CA ALA A 158 15.64 -3.53 11.70
C ALA A 158 16.98 -4.24 11.98
N ALA A 159 17.08 -5.55 11.73
CA ALA A 159 18.31 -6.33 11.92
C ALA A 159 19.43 -5.85 10.99
N ALA A 160 19.12 -5.61 9.71
CA ALA A 160 20.09 -5.10 8.73
C ALA A 160 20.61 -3.70 9.08
N HIS A 161 19.84 -2.90 9.81
CA HIS A 161 20.15 -1.49 10.10
C HIS A 161 20.44 -1.21 11.58
N GLY A 162 20.86 -2.23 12.33
CA GLY A 162 21.32 -2.08 13.72
C GLY A 162 20.21 -1.68 14.70
N GLY A 163 19.02 -2.25 14.52
CA GLY A 163 17.83 -2.01 15.35
C GLY A 163 17.06 -0.73 14.98
N ARG A 164 17.44 -0.05 13.89
CA ARG A 164 16.78 1.18 13.43
C ARG A 164 15.95 0.89 12.18
N PRO A 165 14.71 1.40 12.07
CA PRO A 165 13.95 1.33 10.82
C PRO A 165 14.74 1.99 9.69
N SER A 166 14.72 1.42 8.50
CA SER A 166 15.33 2.00 7.30
C SER A 166 14.27 2.49 6.31
N ALA A 167 14.73 3.05 5.18
CA ALA A 167 13.85 3.50 4.12
C ALA A 167 13.08 2.35 3.43
N ASP A 168 13.53 1.11 3.58
CA ASP A 168 12.95 -0.09 2.95
C ASP A 168 11.51 -0.39 3.39
N VAL A 169 11.10 0.13 4.55
CA VAL A 169 9.79 -0.12 5.17
C VAL A 169 8.86 1.09 5.12
N ASP A 170 9.30 2.18 4.46
CA ASP A 170 8.53 3.42 4.31
C ASP A 170 7.26 3.24 3.45
N PHE A 171 7.09 2.11 2.77
CA PHE A 171 5.86 1.79 2.04
C PHE A 171 4.60 1.75 2.94
N LEU A 172 4.77 1.71 4.27
CA LEU A 172 3.68 1.81 5.26
C LEU A 172 3.42 3.24 5.76
N SER A 173 4.15 4.25 5.28
CA SER A 173 4.07 5.64 5.76
C SER A 173 2.84 6.44 5.27
N SER A 174 1.91 5.83 4.54
CA SER A 174 0.75 6.53 3.96
C SER A 174 -0.53 5.72 3.89
N ILE A 175 -0.70 4.78 4.81
CA ILE A 175 -1.91 3.98 4.92
C ILE A 175 -3.06 4.84 5.45
N GLU A 176 -4.12 4.94 4.66
CA GLU A 176 -5.37 5.65 4.96
C GLU A 176 -6.47 4.68 5.39
N LEU A 177 -6.43 3.43 4.90
CA LEU A 177 -7.37 2.38 5.25
C LEU A 177 -6.63 1.09 5.63
N LEU A 178 -6.74 0.72 6.90
CA LEU A 178 -6.34 -0.59 7.40
C LEU A 178 -7.58 -1.47 7.55
N VAL A 179 -7.60 -2.61 6.88
CA VAL A 179 -8.60 -3.66 7.09
C VAL A 179 -7.91 -4.85 7.72
N ILE A 180 -8.37 -5.24 8.91
CA ILE A 180 -7.94 -6.48 9.57
C ILE A 180 -9.10 -7.46 9.42
N ASP A 181 -8.98 -8.38 8.48
CA ASP A 181 -9.98 -9.43 8.30
C ASP A 181 -9.67 -10.61 9.23
N ARG A 182 -10.72 -11.18 9.82
CA ARG A 182 -10.63 -12.34 10.72
C ARG A 182 -9.66 -12.15 11.89
N ALA A 183 -9.89 -11.09 12.65
CA ALA A 183 -9.14 -10.80 13.88
C ALA A 183 -9.21 -11.95 14.91
N ASP A 184 -10.30 -12.71 14.93
CA ASP A 184 -10.46 -13.95 15.70
C ASP A 184 -9.35 -14.97 15.38
N MET A 185 -9.11 -15.21 14.08
CA MET A 185 -8.09 -16.14 13.63
C MET A 185 -6.68 -15.60 13.87
N LEU A 186 -6.46 -14.31 13.60
CA LEU A 186 -5.17 -13.65 13.82
C LEU A 186 -4.77 -13.67 15.30
N SER A 187 -5.75 -13.48 16.21
CA SER A 187 -5.54 -13.60 17.65
C SER A 187 -5.11 -15.01 18.05
N MET A 188 -5.69 -16.05 17.44
CA MET A 188 -5.30 -17.44 17.68
C MET A 188 -3.93 -17.81 17.10
N GLN A 189 -3.48 -17.16 16.01
CA GLN A 189 -2.16 -17.38 15.41
C GLN A 189 -1.06 -16.70 16.23
N ASN A 190 -1.01 -15.36 16.16
CA ASN A 190 -0.09 -14.52 16.93
C ASN A 190 -0.49 -13.05 16.77
N TRP A 191 -1.15 -12.49 17.78
CA TRP A 191 -1.57 -11.08 17.77
C TRP A 191 -0.39 -10.10 17.76
N GLN A 192 0.77 -10.49 18.26
CA GLN A 192 1.93 -9.61 18.35
C GLN A 192 2.49 -9.23 16.97
N HIS A 193 2.27 -10.05 15.93
CA HIS A 193 2.56 -9.65 14.56
C HIS A 193 1.67 -8.50 14.10
N VAL A 194 0.39 -8.48 14.48
CA VAL A 194 -0.52 -7.38 14.17
C VAL A 194 -0.06 -6.12 14.88
N GLU A 195 0.26 -6.20 16.18
CA GLU A 195 0.78 -5.08 16.96
C GLU A 195 2.06 -4.49 16.33
N THR A 196 2.98 -5.36 15.91
CA THR A 196 4.22 -4.96 15.23
C THR A 196 3.94 -4.18 13.95
N VAL A 197 3.00 -4.65 13.13
CA VAL A 197 2.61 -3.97 11.88
C VAL A 197 1.93 -2.63 12.18
N VAL A 198 0.96 -2.61 13.11
CA VAL A 198 0.22 -1.39 13.48
C VAL A 198 1.17 -0.32 14.02
N ALA A 199 2.11 -0.70 14.88
CA ALA A 199 3.12 0.22 15.42
C ALA A 199 4.07 0.78 14.34
N ALA A 200 4.16 0.13 13.17
CA ALA A 200 4.96 0.56 12.03
C ALA A 200 4.19 1.46 11.05
N LEU A 201 2.87 1.58 11.18
CA LEU A 201 2.04 2.36 10.25
C LEU A 201 2.28 3.86 10.39
N ASN A 202 2.28 4.54 9.24
CA ASN A 202 2.26 6.00 9.15
C ASN A 202 3.39 6.72 9.91
N ARG A 203 4.51 6.02 10.14
CA ARG A 203 5.75 6.66 10.59
C ARG A 203 6.25 7.61 9.52
N VAL A 204 6.89 8.70 9.93
CA VAL A 204 7.56 9.62 9.01
C VAL A 204 8.62 8.82 8.23
N PRO A 205 8.56 8.82 6.88
CA PRO A 205 9.49 8.07 6.07
C PRO A 205 10.91 8.62 6.23
N ARG A 206 11.91 7.77 5.97
CA ARG A 206 13.32 8.17 6.04
C ARG A 206 13.87 8.69 4.72
N ASP A 207 13.29 8.25 3.62
CA ASP A 207 13.58 8.77 2.28
C ASP A 207 12.34 9.40 1.65
N GLN A 208 12.55 10.28 0.68
CA GLN A 208 11.45 10.97 -0.02
C GLN A 208 10.74 10.07 -1.03
N HIS A 209 11.39 8.99 -1.49
CA HIS A 209 10.83 8.06 -2.49
C HIS A 209 10.29 8.75 -3.76
N GLY A 210 10.86 9.92 -4.11
CA GLY A 210 10.45 10.73 -5.26
C GLY A 210 9.13 11.50 -5.07
N VAL A 211 8.61 11.63 -3.86
CA VAL A 211 7.39 12.41 -3.56
C VAL A 211 7.70 13.90 -3.44
N ASP A 212 6.82 14.72 -4.03
CA ASP A 212 6.84 16.17 -3.86
C ASP A 212 6.25 16.56 -2.49
N ILE A 213 7.12 16.97 -1.56
CA ILE A 213 6.74 17.36 -0.19
C ILE A 213 5.70 18.48 -0.19
N MET A 214 5.71 19.38 -1.18
CA MET A 214 4.75 20.48 -1.27
C MET A 214 3.32 19.99 -1.56
N ARG A 215 3.16 18.76 -2.05
CA ARG A 215 1.86 18.11 -2.29
C ARG A 215 1.44 17.14 -1.19
N VAL A 216 2.27 16.94 -0.17
CA VAL A 216 1.92 16.07 0.95
C VAL A 216 0.87 16.76 1.84
N ARG A 217 -0.18 16.00 2.21
CA ARG A 217 -1.26 16.50 3.08
C ARG A 217 -0.69 16.96 4.42
N GLU A 218 -1.24 18.07 4.92
CA GLU A 218 -0.71 18.71 6.12
C GLU A 218 -0.71 17.79 7.34
N TRP A 219 -1.73 16.93 7.49
CA TRP A 219 -1.80 15.98 8.60
C TRP A 219 -0.70 14.92 8.61
N TYR A 220 -0.13 14.59 7.45
CA TYR A 220 1.05 13.73 7.37
C TYR A 220 2.29 14.48 7.86
N LEU A 221 2.46 15.74 7.46
CA LEU A 221 3.60 16.58 7.86
C LEU A 221 3.56 16.97 9.35
N SER A 222 2.36 17.21 9.88
CA SER A 222 2.16 17.57 11.28
C SER A 222 2.14 16.36 12.22
N GLY A 223 2.35 15.14 11.71
CA GLY A 223 2.41 13.91 12.50
C GLY A 223 1.06 13.41 13.03
N HIS A 224 -0.08 13.93 12.54
CA HIS A 224 -1.40 13.47 12.96
C HIS A 224 -1.80 12.11 12.36
N SER A 225 -1.02 11.60 11.40
CA SER A 225 -1.26 10.31 10.76
C SER A 225 -0.67 9.11 11.50
N SER A 226 0.30 9.31 12.41
CA SER A 226 0.99 8.21 13.10
C SER A 226 0.11 7.55 14.16
N HIS A 227 0.20 6.22 14.28
CA HIS A 227 -0.53 5.41 15.24
C HIS A 227 0.40 4.75 16.27
#